data_AF-E8K9J5-F1
#
_entry.id   AF-E8K9J5-F1
#
_cell.length_a   1.000
_cell.length_b   1.000
_cell.length_c   1.000
_cell.angle_alpha   90.00
_cell.angle_beta   90.00
_cell.angle_gamma   90.00
#
_symmetry.space_group_name_H-M   'P 1'
#
loop_
_entity.id
_entity.type
_entity.pdbx_description
1 polymer ?
#
loop_
_entity_poly.entity_id
_entity_poly.type
_entity_poly.pdbx_seq_one_letter_code
_entity_poly.pdbx_strand_id
1 'polypeptide(L)'
;MIKEFGVTNLEVTKEDISKNPNNPILRMYDDEELIGTFSILTGEIIENLDLADYDIRFAQRQIELNRDNYLETWKDYVGILHA
;
A
#
# COMPACT_ATOMS: atom_id res chain seq x y z
N MET A 1 -11.69 -6.23 26.17
CA MET A 1 -10.99 -5.63 25.01
C MET A 1 -10.40 -6.78 24.23
N ILE A 2 -10.99 -7.13 23.09
CA ILE A 2 -10.43 -8.14 22.20
C ILE A 2 -9.29 -7.42 21.48
N LYS A 3 -8.04 -7.76 21.78
CA LYS A 3 -6.92 -7.41 20.90
C LYS A 3 -7.10 -8.26 19.65
N GLU A 4 -7.45 -7.65 18.53
CA GLU A 4 -7.33 -8.31 17.23
C GLU A 4 -5.83 -8.50 17.01
N PHE A 5 -5.37 -9.75 17.06
CA PHE A 5 -3.99 -10.12 16.76
C PHE A 5 -3.86 -10.33 15.25
N GLY A 6 -2.86 -9.73 14.61
CA GLY A 6 -2.54 -9.94 13.20
C GLY A 6 -3.37 -9.10 12.24
N VAL A 7 -3.51 -7.80 12.51
CA VAL A 7 -4.20 -6.90 11.57
C VAL A 7 -3.19 -6.47 10.51
N THR A 8 -3.24 -7.16 9.38
CA THR A 8 -2.47 -6.78 8.20
C THR A 8 -3.16 -5.62 7.48
N ASN A 9 -2.49 -4.47 7.37
CA ASN A 9 -3.03 -3.25 6.80
C ASN A 9 -2.33 -2.86 5.50
N LEU A 10 -3.11 -2.34 4.54
CA LEU A 10 -2.60 -1.80 3.28
C LEU A 10 -2.89 -0.30 3.23
N GLU A 11 -1.86 0.51 3.05
CA GLU A 11 -1.97 1.97 3.14
C GLU A 11 -1.29 2.70 1.99
N VAL A 12 -1.95 3.78 1.56
CA VAL A 12 -1.38 4.81 0.69
C VAL A 12 -0.95 5.97 1.58
N THR A 13 0.34 6.30 1.63
CA THR A 13 0.86 7.33 2.53
C THR A 13 1.12 8.66 1.82
N LYS A 14 0.81 9.77 2.49
CA LYS A 14 1.09 11.13 1.97
C LYS A 14 2.59 11.37 1.76
N GLU A 15 3.43 10.75 2.57
CA GLU A 15 4.88 10.87 2.47
C GLU A 15 5.39 10.30 1.15
N ASP A 16 4.93 9.11 0.75
CA ASP A 16 5.32 8.48 -0.51
C ASP A 16 4.88 9.30 -1.72
N ILE A 17 3.64 9.78 -1.67
CA ILE A 17 3.06 10.62 -2.71
C ILE A 17 3.87 11.91 -2.86
N SER A 18 4.26 12.53 -1.75
CA SER A 18 5.05 13.78 -1.77
C SER A 18 6.46 13.55 -2.30
N LYS A 19 7.08 12.41 -1.97
CA LYS A 19 8.44 12.07 -2.42
C LYS A 19 8.48 11.70 -3.90
N ASN A 20 7.49 10.96 -4.40
CA ASN A 20 7.44 10.51 -5.78
C ASN A 20 5.99 10.34 -6.29
N PRO A 21 5.32 11.44 -6.68
CA PRO A 21 3.90 11.41 -7.06
C PRO A 21 3.62 10.58 -8.32
N ASN A 22 4.64 10.33 -9.15
CA ASN A 22 4.51 9.57 -10.38
C ASN A 22 4.65 8.05 -10.18
N ASN A 23 4.93 7.60 -8.96
CA ASN A 23 5.10 6.17 -8.66
C ASN A 23 4.12 5.72 -7.56
N PRO A 24 2.89 5.33 -7.94
CA PRO A 24 1.89 4.88 -6.98
C PRO A 24 2.27 3.57 -6.29
N ILE A 25 2.45 3.64 -4.98
CA ILE A 25 2.83 2.51 -4.14
C ILE A 25 1.84 2.28 -2.99
N LEU A 26 1.76 1.03 -2.56
CA LEU A 26 0.94 0.56 -1.44
C LEU A 26 1.85 -0.09 -0.41
N ARG A 27 1.82 0.42 0.81
CA ARG A 27 2.59 -0.14 1.94
C ARG A 27 1.77 -1.19 2.66
N MET A 28 2.43 -2.24 3.09
CA MET A 28 1.86 -3.33 3.86
C MET A 28 2.46 -3.36 5.25
N TYR A 29 1.60 -3.30 6.26
CA TYR A 29 1.98 -3.34 7.65
C TYR A 29 1.42 -4.60 8.30
N ASP A 30 2.21 -5.25 9.14
CA ASP A 30 1.73 -6.23 10.12
C ASP A 30 1.76 -5.59 11.50
N ASP A 31 0.58 -5.43 12.10
CA ASP A 31 0.35 -4.55 13.24
C ASP A 31 0.84 -3.10 12.97
N GLU A 32 2.03 -2.72 13.47
CA GLU A 32 2.64 -1.39 13.27
C GLU A 32 3.96 -1.46 12.46
N GLU A 33 4.40 -2.65 12.07
CA GLU A 33 5.67 -2.86 11.38
C GLU A 33 5.48 -2.89 9.86
N LEU A 34 6.23 -2.05 9.14
CA LEU A 34 6.25 -2.09 7.68
C LEU A 34 6.95 -3.37 7.23
N ILE A 35 6.21 -4.27 6.59
CA ILE A 35 6.75 -5.55 6.13
C ILE A 35 7.00 -5.59 4.62
N GLY A 36 6.38 -4.69 3.84
CA GLY A 36 6.70 -4.55 2.42
C GLY A 36 5.96 -3.43 1.69
N THR A 37 6.38 -3.22 0.44
CA THR A 37 5.84 -2.20 -0.45
C THR A 37 5.56 -2.78 -1.83
N PHE A 38 4.42 -2.42 -2.40
CA PHE A 38 3.93 -2.94 -3.68
C PHE A 38 3.63 -1.82 -4.67
N SER A 39 3.78 -2.08 -5.96
CA SER A 39 3.28 -1.19 -7.00
C SER A 39 1.77 -1.33 -7.11
N ILE A 40 1.03 -0.22 -6.99
CA ILE A 40 -0.43 -0.25 -7.23
C ILE A 40 -0.72 -0.57 -8.70
N LEU A 41 0.15 -0.14 -9.62
CA LEU A 41 -0.02 -0.30 -11.06
C LEU A 41 0.13 -1.75 -11.51
N THR A 42 1.17 -2.43 -11.02
CA THR A 42 1.52 -3.79 -11.49
C THR A 42 1.17 -4.88 -10.47
N GLY A 43 1.05 -4.55 -9.18
CA GLY A 43 0.95 -5.52 -8.09
C GLY A 43 2.29 -6.18 -7.74
N GLU A 44 3.40 -5.75 -8.36
CA GLU A 44 4.72 -6.30 -8.09
C GLU A 44 5.28 -5.77 -6.77
N ILE A 45 6.13 -6.58 -6.14
CA ILE A 45 6.85 -6.22 -4.93
C ILE A 45 7.94 -5.21 -5.31
N ILE A 46 7.93 -4.05 -4.66
CA ILE A 46 8.97 -3.03 -4.77
C ILE A 46 10.01 -3.23 -3.67
N GLU A 47 9.55 -3.54 -2.46
CA GLU A 47 10.40 -3.78 -1.30
C GLU A 47 9.83 -4.93 -0.47
N ASN A 48 10.71 -5.86 -0.08
CA ASN A 48 10.40 -6.99 0.78
C ASN A 48 11.25 -6.88 2.05
N LEU A 49 10.64 -6.56 3.18
CA LEU A 49 11.30 -6.45 4.48
C LEU A 49 11.09 -7.71 5.30
N ASP A 50 9.86 -8.23 5.32
CA ASP A 50 9.51 -9.50 5.98
C ASP A 50 8.21 -10.12 5.42
N LEU A 51 8.02 -10.08 4.08
CA LEU A 51 6.82 -10.61 3.45
C LEU A 51 6.85 -12.14 3.39
N ALA A 52 5.84 -12.80 3.96
CA ALA A 52 5.56 -14.20 3.68
C ALA A 52 4.76 -14.37 2.38
N ASP A 53 4.74 -15.61 1.85
CA ASP A 53 3.98 -15.94 0.64
C ASP A 53 2.49 -15.60 0.73
N TYR A 54 1.90 -15.69 1.93
CA TYR A 54 0.51 -15.31 2.16
C TYR A 54 0.32 -13.79 1.98
N ASP A 55 1.24 -12.99 2.52
CA ASP A 55 1.19 -11.54 2.48
C ASP A 55 1.24 -11.02 1.05
N ILE A 56 2.14 -11.59 0.25
CA ILE A 56 2.30 -11.27 -1.17
C ILE A 56 0.99 -11.55 -1.92
N ARG A 57 0.41 -12.74 -1.75
CA ARG A 57 -0.85 -13.11 -2.41
C ARG A 57 -2.02 -12.24 -1.95
N PHE A 58 -2.06 -11.91 -0.66
CA PHE A 58 -3.09 -11.03 -0.10
C PHE A 58 -3.00 -9.63 -0.71
N ALA A 59 -1.83 -8.99 -0.66
CA ALA A 59 -1.62 -7.65 -1.21
C ALA A 59 -1.92 -7.60 -2.72
N GLN A 60 -1.41 -8.58 -3.48
CA GLN A 60 -1.69 -8.68 -4.91
C GLN A 60 -3.19 -8.80 -5.21
N ARG A 61 -3.91 -9.62 -4.43
CA ARG A 61 -5.36 -9.77 -4.59
C ARG A 61 -6.12 -8.48 -4.24
N GLN A 62 -5.72 -7.78 -3.18
CA GLN A 62 -6.34 -6.51 -2.80
C GLN A 62 -6.09 -5.43 -3.86
N ILE A 63 -4.87 -5.37 -4.41
CA ILE A 63 -4.53 -4.46 -5.52
C ILE A 63 -5.36 -4.81 -6.75
N GLU A 64 -5.48 -6.09 -7.12
CA GLU A 64 -6.31 -6.50 -8.27
C GLU A 64 -7.77 -6.05 -8.13
N LEU A 65 -8.35 -6.19 -6.92
CA LEU A 65 -9.75 -5.88 -6.66
C LEU A 65 -10.04 -4.38 -6.49
N ASN A 66 -9.07 -3.61 -5.96
CA ASN A 66 -9.28 -2.22 -5.53
C ASN A 66 -8.33 -1.21 -6.21
N ARG A 67 -7.65 -1.61 -7.30
CA ARG A 67 -6.64 -0.78 -7.99
C ARG A 67 -7.12 0.64 -8.23
N ASP A 68 -8.32 0.80 -8.81
CA ASP A 68 -8.85 2.10 -9.18
C ASP A 68 -9.07 2.99 -7.95
N ASN A 69 -9.56 2.43 -6.84
CA ASN A 69 -9.76 3.16 -5.58
C ASN A 69 -8.43 3.63 -4.98
N TYR A 70 -7.40 2.78 -5.01
CA TYR A 70 -6.06 3.16 -4.54
C TYR A 70 -5.44 4.25 -5.43
N LEU A 71 -5.62 4.16 -6.76
CA LEU A 71 -5.13 5.16 -7.70
C LEU A 71 -5.88 6.49 -7.60
N GLU A 72 -7.19 6.46 -7.34
CA GLU A 72 -8.00 7.66 -7.08
C GLU A 72 -7.50 8.35 -5.80
N THR A 73 -7.35 7.60 -4.70
CA THR A 73 -6.80 8.11 -3.44
C THR A 73 -5.42 8.74 -3.64
N TRP A 74 -4.55 8.07 -4.42
CA TRP A 74 -3.22 8.58 -4.76
C TRP A 74 -3.31 9.92 -5.51
N LYS A 75 -4.14 9.98 -6.56
CA LYS A 75 -4.33 11.18 -7.39
C LYS A 75 -4.93 12.35 -6.61
N ASP A 76 -5.90 12.08 -5.73
CA ASP A 76 -6.52 13.12 -4.90
C ASP A 76 -5.49 13.80 -4.01
N TYR A 77 -4.58 13.03 -3.40
CA TYR A 77 -3.49 13.61 -2.62
C TYR A 77 -2.48 14.39 -3.47
N VAL A 78 -2.12 13.91 -4.67
CA VAL A 78 -1.30 14.69 -5.61
C VAL A 78 -1.98 16.02 -5.95
N GLY A 79 -3.29 16.00 -6.22
CA GLY A 79 -4.09 17.19 -6.51
C GLY A 79 -4.09 18.19 -5.36
N ILE A 80 -4.22 17.72 -4.11
CA ILE A 80 -4.16 18.55 -2.90
C ILE A 80 -2.77 19.17 -2.71
N LEU A 81 -1.68 18.43 -2.97
CA LEU A 81 -0.32 18.96 -2.82
C LEU A 81 0.01 20.07 -3.83
N HIS A 82 -0.68 20.11 -4.96
CA HIS A 82 -0.46 21.08 -6.03
C HIS A 82 -1.51 22.21 -6.09
N ALA A 83 -2.53 22.20 -5.22
CA ALA A 83 -3.56 23.23 -5.11
C ALA A 83 -3.15 24.36 -4.14
#